data_AF-S4P0A2-F1
#
_entry.id   AF-S4P0A2-F1
#
_cell.length_a   1.000
_cell.length_b   1.000
_cell.length_c   1.000
_cell.angle_alpha   90.00
_cell.angle_beta   90.00
_cell.angle_gamma   90.00
#
_symmetry.space_group_name_H-M   'P 1'
#
loop_
_entity.id
_entity.type
_entity.pdbx_description
1 polymer ?
#
loop_
_entity_poly.entity_id
_entity_poly.type
_entity_poly.pdbx_seq_one_letter_code
_entity_poly.pdbx_strand_id
1 'polypeptide(L)'
;MDKKHVFTPTEKKLFVEILKKYGNIIENRDTDGASLKKKNDTWALLTAEFNSSPLATSKASTKQLRRLWVNLKQRQREALAK
;
A
#
# COMPACT_ATOMS: atom_id res chain seq x y z
N MET A 1 4.44 5.69 -19.65
CA MET A 1 4.68 6.85 -18.76
C MET A 1 3.76 6.69 -17.55
N ASP A 2 4.27 6.21 -16.43
CA ASP A 2 3.48 6.15 -15.19
C ASP A 2 3.18 7.59 -14.73
N LYS A 3 1.93 8.01 -14.86
CA LYS A 3 1.48 9.35 -14.43
C LYS A 3 1.77 9.51 -12.94
N LYS A 4 2.37 10.63 -12.54
CA LYS A 4 2.63 10.95 -11.14
C LYS A 4 1.28 11.04 -10.40
N HIS A 5 0.98 10.07 -9.55
CA HIS A 5 -0.23 10.05 -8.74
C HIS A 5 0.04 10.68 -7.38
N VAL A 6 -0.69 11.74 -7.07
CA VAL A 6 -0.60 12.44 -5.77
C VAL A 6 -1.75 11.97 -4.90
N PHE A 7 -1.45 11.07 -3.96
CA PHE A 7 -2.47 10.54 -3.05
C PHE A 7 -2.97 11.63 -2.07
N THR A 8 -4.27 11.86 -2.09
CA THR A 8 -5.00 12.72 -1.16
C THR A 8 -5.05 12.12 0.24
N PRO A 9 -5.38 12.91 1.29
CA PRO A 9 -5.54 12.38 2.65
C PRO A 9 -6.59 11.28 2.75
N THR A 10 -7.69 11.39 2.00
CA THR A 10 -8.77 10.40 1.95
C THR A 10 -8.28 9.08 1.35
N GLU A 11 -7.57 9.15 0.22
CA GLU A 11 -6.95 7.97 -0.40
C GLU A 11 -5.93 7.31 0.53
N LYS A 12 -5.13 8.10 1.25
CA LYS A 12 -4.19 7.55 2.24
C LYS A 12 -4.91 6.83 3.38
N LYS A 13 -6.02 7.38 3.87
CA LYS A 13 -6.86 6.72 4.88
C LYS A 13 -7.42 5.41 4.36
N LEU A 14 -8.06 5.42 3.18
CA LEU A 14 -8.58 4.23 2.52
C LEU A 14 -7.46 3.18 2.36
N PHE A 15 -6.31 3.59 1.85
CA PHE A 15 -5.16 2.71 1.66
C PHE A 15 -4.75 2.03 2.97
N VAL A 16 -4.65 2.78 4.06
CA VAL A 16 -4.30 2.24 5.39
C VAL A 16 -5.40 1.29 5.89
N GLU A 17 -6.68 1.60 5.68
CA GLU A 17 -7.79 0.71 6.07
C GLU A 17 -7.76 -0.62 5.33
N ILE A 18 -7.54 -0.60 4.01
CA ILE A 18 -7.37 -1.82 3.22
C ILE A 18 -6.11 -2.56 3.69
N LEU A 19 -5.00 -1.85 3.88
CA LEU A 19 -3.73 -2.45 4.29
C LEU A 19 -3.83 -3.14 5.65
N LYS A 20 -4.62 -2.62 6.60
CA LYS A 20 -4.87 -3.29 7.89
C LYS A 20 -5.43 -4.70 7.74
N LYS A 21 -6.28 -4.95 6.72
CA LYS A 21 -6.80 -6.30 6.42
C LYS A 21 -5.70 -7.27 5.98
N TYR A 22 -4.66 -6.74 5.34
CA TYR A 22 -3.56 -7.50 4.74
C TYR A 22 -2.22 -7.36 5.48
N GLY A 23 -2.20 -6.63 6.60
CA GLY A 23 -0.97 -6.25 7.33
C GLY A 23 -0.15 -7.46 7.71
N ASN A 24 -0.81 -8.53 8.19
CA ASN A 24 -0.13 -9.77 8.58
C ASN A 24 0.67 -10.42 7.42
N ILE A 25 0.24 -10.26 6.17
CA ILE A 25 0.94 -10.80 5.00
C ILE A 25 2.01 -9.83 4.49
N ILE A 26 1.66 -8.54 4.42
CA ILE A 26 2.53 -7.48 3.88
C ILE A 26 3.71 -7.20 4.81
N GLU A 27 3.50 -7.29 6.12
CA GLU A 27 4.52 -7.06 7.16
C GLU A 27 5.25 -8.34 7.58
N ASN A 28 4.84 -9.49 7.04
CA ASN A 28 5.55 -10.74 7.26
C ASN A 28 7.03 -10.56 6.85
N ARG A 29 7.97 -10.99 7.70
CA ARG A 29 9.41 -10.93 7.43
C ARG A 29 9.94 -12.14 6.65
N ASP A 30 9.12 -13.16 6.42
CA ASP A 30 9.53 -14.34 5.67
C ASP A 30 9.98 -13.99 4.26
N THR A 31 11.12 -14.54 3.87
CA THR A 31 11.75 -14.39 2.56
C THR A 31 11.62 -15.64 1.68
N ASP A 32 10.92 -16.68 2.17
CA ASP A 32 10.65 -17.87 1.38
C ASP A 32 9.91 -17.53 0.08
N GLY A 33 10.19 -18.28 -1.00
CA GLY A 33 9.61 -18.03 -2.32
C GLY A 33 8.08 -18.01 -2.33
N ALA A 34 7.44 -18.86 -1.51
CA ALA A 34 5.98 -18.88 -1.35
C ALA A 34 5.47 -17.60 -0.67
N SER A 35 6.16 -17.12 0.36
CA SER A 35 5.85 -15.88 1.07
C SER A 35 6.04 -14.65 0.18
N LEU A 36 7.06 -14.63 -0.67
CA LEU A 36 7.31 -13.56 -1.63
C LEU A 36 6.19 -13.47 -2.67
N LYS A 37 5.77 -14.62 -3.21
CA LYS A 37 4.64 -14.71 -4.14
C LYS A 37 3.35 -14.22 -3.47
N LYS A 38 3.05 -14.71 -2.27
CA LYS A 38 1.87 -14.31 -1.50
C LYS A 38 1.82 -12.81 -1.22
N LYS A 39 2.96 -12.19 -0.90
CA LYS A 39 3.06 -10.72 -0.77
C LYS A 39 2.75 -10.01 -2.09
N ASN A 40 3.31 -10.50 -3.21
CA ASN A 40 3.03 -9.92 -4.53
C ASN A 40 1.55 -10.02 -4.90
N ASP A 41 0.93 -11.18 -4.72
CA ASP A 41 -0.50 -11.40 -4.94
C ASP A 41 -1.35 -10.50 -4.03
N THR A 42 -0.99 -10.40 -2.75
CA THR A 42 -1.69 -9.54 -1.79
C THR A 42 -1.60 -8.07 -2.17
N TRP A 43 -0.44 -7.62 -2.66
CA TRP A 43 -0.27 -6.28 -3.20
C TRP A 43 -1.14 -6.03 -4.45
N ALA A 44 -1.27 -7.03 -5.33
CA ALA A 44 -2.14 -6.93 -6.51
C ALA A 44 -3.62 -6.83 -6.10
N LEU A 45 -4.07 -7.67 -5.15
CA LEU A 45 -5.41 -7.63 -4.59
C LEU A 45 -5.71 -6.28 -3.93
N LEU A 46 -4.80 -5.79 -3.08
CA LEU A 46 -4.92 -4.48 -2.45
C LEU A 46 -5.04 -3.36 -3.50
N THR A 47 -4.26 -3.45 -4.58
CA THR A 47 -4.31 -2.47 -5.67
C THR A 47 -5.67 -2.49 -6.37
N ALA A 48 -6.22 -3.68 -6.61
CA ALA A 48 -7.54 -3.85 -7.19
C ALA A 48 -8.64 -3.30 -6.28
N GLU A 49 -8.61 -3.62 -4.97
CA GLU A 49 -9.57 -3.11 -3.99
C GLU A 49 -9.51 -1.59 -3.85
N PHE A 50 -8.31 -1.02 -3.81
CA PHE A 50 -8.11 0.42 -3.79
C PHE A 50 -8.72 1.07 -5.04
N ASN A 51 -8.38 0.57 -6.24
CA ASN A 51 -8.87 1.12 -7.51
C ASN A 51 -10.38 0.89 -7.74
N SER A 52 -10.97 -0.10 -7.08
CA SER A 52 -12.41 -0.36 -7.11
C SER A 52 -13.19 0.54 -6.15
N SER A 53 -12.51 1.22 -5.22
CA SER A 53 -13.17 2.10 -4.26
C SER A 53 -13.58 3.43 -4.93
N PRO A 54 -14.77 3.95 -4.62
CA PRO A 54 -15.20 5.27 -5.12
C PRO A 54 -14.34 6.42 -4.58
N LEU A 55 -13.57 6.19 -3.50
CA LEU A 55 -12.67 7.19 -2.93
C LEU A 55 -11.34 7.29 -3.70
N ALA A 56 -11.05 6.35 -4.60
CA ALA A 56 -9.86 6.41 -5.44
C ALA A 56 -10.12 7.33 -6.65
N THR A 57 -9.62 8.56 -6.55
CA THR A 57 -9.77 9.59 -7.58
C THR A 57 -9.08 9.21 -8.90
N SER A 58 -8.06 8.36 -8.85
CA SER A 58 -7.41 7.82 -10.05
C SER A 58 -6.84 6.43 -9.80
N LYS A 59 -6.67 5.66 -10.89
CA LYS A 59 -6.10 4.32 -10.83
C LYS A 59 -4.63 4.40 -10.41
N ALA A 60 -4.32 3.80 -9.26
CA ALA A 60 -2.96 3.63 -8.78
C ALA A 60 -2.42 2.26 -9.23
N SER A 61 -1.13 2.24 -9.56
CA SER A 61 -0.38 1.00 -9.77
C SER A 61 0.13 0.44 -8.45
N THR A 62 0.37 -0.87 -8.42
CA THR A 62 0.95 -1.55 -7.26
C THR A 62 2.28 -0.92 -6.83
N LYS A 63 3.10 -0.47 -7.78
CA LYS A 63 4.37 0.22 -7.50
C LYS A 63 4.15 1.55 -6.76
N GLN A 64 3.13 2.33 -7.15
CA GLN A 64 2.79 3.58 -6.48
C GLN A 64 2.28 3.35 -5.05
N LEU A 65 1.43 2.34 -4.84
CA LEU A 65 0.92 1.98 -3.51
C LEU A 65 2.04 1.45 -2.59
N ARG A 66 2.97 0.64 -3.11
CA ARG A 66 4.17 0.24 -2.37
C ARG A 66 5.01 1.44 -1.96
N ARG A 67 5.21 2.40 -2.86
CA ARG A 67 5.96 3.63 -2.55
C ARG A 67 5.24 4.47 -1.50
N LEU A 68 3.91 4.57 -1.60
CA LEU A 68 3.09 5.26 -0.60
C LEU A 68 3.28 4.63 0.79
N TRP A 69 3.26 3.30 0.89
CA TRP A 69 3.48 2.60 2.16
C TRP A 69 4.85 2.88 2.77
N VAL A 70 5.91 2.82 1.98
CA VAL A 70 7.26 3.13 2.45
C VAL A 70 7.34 4.55 2.99
N ASN A 71 6.76 5.51 2.27
CA ASN A 71 6.72 6.91 2.70
C ASN A 71 5.90 7.10 4.00
N LEU A 72 4.78 6.38 4.15
CA LEU A 72 3.96 6.42 5.38
C LEU A 72 4.73 5.87 6.58
N LYS A 73 5.41 4.72 6.42
CA LYS A 73 6.25 4.13 7.47
C LYS A 73 7.40 5.04 7.86
N GLN A 74 8.07 5.66 6.88
CA GLN A 74 9.15 6.60 7.17
C GLN A 74 8.63 7.77 8.01
N ARG A 75 7.52 8.39 7.59
CA ARG A 75 6.91 9.51 8.32
C ARG A 75 6.49 9.11 9.74
N GLN A 76 5.96 7.91 9.92
CA GLN A 76 5.61 7.39 11.25
C GLN A 76 6.85 7.22 12.13
N ARG A 77 7.95 6.70 11.58
CA ARG A 77 9.23 6.59 12.32
C ARG A 77 9.79 7.96 12.71
N GLU A 78 9.72 8.94 11.80
CA GLU A 78 10.16 10.32 12.07
C GLU A 78 9.31 10.99 13.16
N ALA A 79 8.01 10.72 13.19
CA ALA A 79 7.11 11.25 14.21
C ALA A 79 7.34 10.64 15.61
N LEU A 80 7.77 9.38 15.68
CA LEU A 80 8.10 8.70 16.94
C LEU A 80 9.50 9.03 17.46
N ALA A 81 10.39 9.51 16.60
CA ALA A 81 11.76 9.88 16.95
C ALA A 81 11.90 11.33 17.44
N LYS A 82 10.77 12.04 17.61
CA LYS A 82 10.68 13.45 18.01
C LYS A 82 9.95 13.58 19.33
#